data_AF-A0A4S2A8B4-F1
#
_entry.id   AF-A0A4S2A8B4-F1
#
_cell.length_a   1.000
_cell.length_b   1.000
_cell.length_c   1.000
_cell.angle_alpha   90.00
_cell.angle_beta   90.00
_cell.angle_gamma   90.00
#
_symmetry.space_group_name_H-M   'P 1'
#
loop_
_entity.id
_entity.type
_entity.pdbx_description
1 polymer ?
#
loop_
_entity_poly.entity_id
_entity_poly.type
_entity_poly.pdbx_seq_one_letter_code
_entity_poly.pdbx_strand_id
1 'polypeptide(L)'
;SKEAVETNARIEKLLLAVNAAFDSLVSRKVGFDATDVKNHFQGSMETQMTLMKMTDAICDDIKARIGIDRAKGTYPGYHYMRLTLGEFIETKYKVKDLAFGQLTEQ
;
A
#
# COMPACT_ATOMS: atom_id res chain seq x y z
N SER A 1 -2.28 -28.96 21.32
CA SER A 1 -3.33 -28.41 20.45
C SER A 1 -2.77 -28.21 19.05
N LYS A 2 -3.47 -28.67 18.00
CA LYS A 2 -3.04 -28.54 16.59
C LYS A 2 -2.85 -27.06 16.18
N GLU A 3 -3.72 -26.21 16.69
CA GLU A 3 -3.72 -24.76 16.46
C GLU A 3 -2.45 -24.07 17.01
N ALA A 4 -1.95 -24.51 18.16
CA ALA A 4 -0.70 -24.00 18.72
C ALA A 4 0.52 -24.37 17.85
N VAL A 5 0.52 -25.59 17.29
CA VAL A 5 1.60 -26.05 16.39
C VAL A 5 1.60 -25.25 15.08
N GLU A 6 0.44 -25.04 14.48
CA GLU A 6 0.31 -24.22 13.26
C GLU A 6 0.69 -22.76 13.51
N THR A 7 0.32 -22.21 14.66
CA THR A 7 0.69 -20.84 15.06
C THR A 7 2.21 -20.72 15.22
N ASN A 8 2.84 -21.67 15.90
CA ASN A 8 4.29 -21.68 16.08
C ASN A 8 5.03 -21.80 14.74
N ALA A 9 4.55 -22.64 13.82
CA ALA A 9 5.13 -22.75 12.48
C ALA A 9 5.04 -21.43 11.68
N ARG A 10 3.94 -20.68 11.82
CA ARG A 10 3.82 -19.35 11.22
C ARG A 10 4.78 -18.34 11.84
N ILE A 11 4.96 -18.38 13.15
CA ILE A 11 5.93 -17.52 13.86
C ILE A 11 7.36 -17.81 13.40
N GLU A 12 7.74 -19.09 13.29
CA GLU A 12 9.06 -19.49 12.80
C GLU A 12 9.30 -19.02 11.37
N LYS A 13 8.31 -19.20 10.49
CA LYS A 13 8.39 -18.72 9.11
C LYS A 13 8.57 -17.19 9.04
N LEU A 14 7.85 -16.45 9.89
CA LEU A 14 7.97 -15.00 9.98
C LEU A 14 9.39 -14.60 10.42
N LEU A 15 9.91 -15.27 11.45
CA LEU A 15 11.23 -15.01 11.99
C LEU A 15 12.34 -15.26 10.95
N LEU A 16 12.25 -16.36 10.20
CA LEU A 16 13.18 -16.67 9.11
C LEU A 16 13.16 -15.60 8.02
N ALA A 17 11.97 -15.11 7.65
CA ALA A 17 11.85 -14.12 6.60
C ALA A 17 12.38 -12.73 7.03
N VAL A 18 12.18 -12.35 8.29
CA VAL A 18 12.77 -11.12 8.86
C VAL A 18 14.30 -11.21 8.88
N ASN A 19 14.86 -12.35 9.32
CA ASN A 19 16.31 -12.55 9.33
C ASN A 19 16.90 -12.54 7.92
N ALA A 20 16.23 -13.14 6.93
CA ALA A 20 16.68 -13.07 5.54
C ALA A 20 16.71 -11.63 4.99
N ALA A 21 15.73 -10.79 5.36
CA ALA A 21 15.74 -9.37 4.99
C ALA A 21 16.88 -8.61 5.68
N PHE A 22 17.15 -8.91 6.96
CA PHE A 22 18.29 -8.36 7.68
C PHE A 22 19.63 -8.75 7.02
N ASP A 23 19.84 -10.03 6.75
CA ASP A 23 21.07 -10.54 6.14
C ASP A 23 21.33 -9.94 4.75
N SER A 24 20.26 -9.76 3.96
CA SER A 24 20.31 -9.06 2.68
C SER A 24 20.81 -7.62 2.83
N LEU A 25 20.37 -6.89 3.85
CA LEU A 25 20.83 -5.52 4.11
C LEU A 25 22.27 -5.48 4.66
N VAL A 26 22.64 -6.39 5.55
CA VAL A 26 24.02 -6.55 6.05
C VAL A 26 25.01 -6.78 4.90
N SER A 27 24.63 -7.59 3.91
CA SER A 27 25.48 -7.90 2.76
C SER A 27 25.85 -6.67 1.91
N ARG A 28 25.07 -5.58 1.99
CA ARG A 28 25.27 -4.35 1.20
C ARG A 28 26.37 -3.44 1.76
N LYS A 29 26.90 -3.72 2.96
CA LYS A 29 27.99 -2.96 3.61
C LYS A 29 27.72 -1.44 3.75
N VAL A 30 26.44 -1.06 3.84
CA VAL A 30 25.99 0.31 4.11
C VAL A 30 25.23 0.31 5.43
N GLY A 31 25.33 1.38 6.21
CA GLY A 31 24.54 1.52 7.44
C GLY A 31 23.05 1.52 7.12
N PHE A 32 22.27 0.75 7.88
CA PHE A 32 20.81 0.66 7.75
C PHE A 32 20.19 0.64 9.15
N ASP A 33 18.92 0.98 9.23
CA ASP A 33 18.16 0.99 10.49
C ASP A 33 17.03 -0.06 10.50
N ALA A 34 16.29 -0.13 11.61
CA ALA A 34 15.16 -1.06 11.73
C ALA A 34 14.02 -0.78 10.72
N THR A 35 13.88 0.47 10.27
CA THR A 35 12.90 0.86 9.25
C THR A 35 13.27 0.27 7.91
N ASP A 36 14.56 0.23 7.55
CA ASP A 36 15.04 -0.40 6.33
C ASP A 36 14.76 -1.91 6.31
N VAL A 37 14.98 -2.60 7.44
CA VAL A 37 14.67 -4.04 7.58
C VAL A 37 13.17 -4.28 7.39
N LYS A 38 12.33 -3.46 8.04
CA LYS A 38 10.87 -3.52 7.88
C LYS A 38 10.46 -3.30 6.43
N ASN A 39 10.99 -2.25 5.78
CA ASN A 39 10.68 -1.91 4.40
C ASN A 39 11.16 -2.98 3.42
N HIS A 40 12.28 -3.64 3.68
CA HIS A 40 12.76 -4.72 2.84
C HIS A 40 11.95 -6.01 3.01
N PHE A 41 11.51 -6.32 4.24
CA PHE A 41 10.69 -7.49 4.54
C PHE A 41 9.22 -7.34 4.12
N GLN A 42 8.58 -6.21 4.46
CA GLN A 42 7.16 -5.96 4.24
C GLN A 42 6.87 -5.18 2.96
N GLY A 43 7.90 -4.65 2.30
CA GLY A 43 7.76 -3.61 1.28
C GLY A 43 7.66 -2.21 1.91
N SER A 44 8.15 -1.18 1.20
CA SER A 44 7.93 0.21 1.61
C SER A 44 6.58 0.70 1.08
N MET A 45 5.74 1.19 2.00
CA MET A 45 4.49 1.90 1.67
C MET A 45 4.74 3.20 0.86
N GLU A 46 5.96 3.74 0.93
CA GLU A 46 6.32 4.98 0.27
C GLU A 46 6.45 4.77 -1.25
N THR A 47 7.04 3.65 -1.67
CA THR A 47 7.20 3.26 -3.08
C THR A 47 6.05 2.42 -3.64
N GLN A 48 5.25 1.74 -2.81
CA GLN A 48 4.11 0.99 -3.32
C GLN A 48 2.98 1.95 -3.74
N MET A 49 2.46 1.72 -4.95
CA MET A 49 1.24 2.37 -5.41
C MET A 49 0.07 1.88 -4.57
N THR A 50 -0.64 2.82 -3.96
CA THR A 50 -1.80 2.58 -3.12
C THR A 50 -3.08 3.00 -3.85
N LEU A 51 -4.23 2.61 -3.32
CA LEU A 51 -5.53 2.90 -3.90
C LEU A 51 -5.79 4.41 -3.99
N MET A 52 -5.47 5.18 -2.94
CA MET A 52 -5.65 6.63 -2.98
C MET A 52 -4.63 7.31 -3.89
N LYS A 53 -3.35 6.89 -3.88
CA LYS A 53 -2.33 7.42 -4.81
C LYS A 53 -2.71 7.18 -6.28
N MET A 54 -3.24 6.00 -6.60
CA MET A 54 -3.72 5.70 -7.97
C MET A 54 -4.92 6.59 -8.33
N THR A 55 -5.87 6.76 -7.40
CA THR A 55 -7.06 7.60 -7.61
C THR A 55 -6.68 9.07 -7.82
N ASP A 56 -5.72 9.57 -7.05
CA ASP A 56 -5.19 10.94 -7.21
C ASP A 56 -4.52 11.11 -8.58
N ALA A 57 -3.70 10.14 -9.02
CA ALA A 57 -3.08 10.17 -10.35
C ALA A 57 -4.11 10.19 -11.50
N ILE A 58 -5.22 9.45 -11.37
CA ILE A 58 -6.32 9.48 -12.35
C ILE A 58 -7.00 10.86 -12.37
N CYS A 59 -7.25 11.44 -11.19
CA CYS A 59 -7.84 12.78 -11.11
C CYS A 59 -6.94 13.82 -11.77
N ASP A 60 -5.63 13.73 -11.57
CA ASP A 60 -4.65 14.65 -12.18
C ASP A 60 -4.59 14.51 -13.71
N ASP A 61 -4.58 13.29 -14.26
CA ASP A 61 -4.60 13.07 -15.72
C ASP A 61 -5.91 13.62 -16.35
N ILE A 62 -7.05 13.38 -15.71
CA ILE A 62 -8.34 13.92 -16.17
C ILE A 62 -8.32 15.44 -16.15
N LYS A 63 -7.78 16.04 -15.08
CA LYS A 63 -7.68 17.49 -14.93
C LYS A 63 -6.77 18.12 -15.98
N ALA A 64 -5.65 17.49 -16.29
CA ALA A 64 -4.69 17.94 -17.31
C ALA A 64 -5.28 17.91 -18.72
N ARG A 65 -6.24 17.02 -18.97
CA ARG A 65 -6.90 16.82 -20.26
C ARG A 65 -8.13 17.71 -20.50
N ILE A 66 -8.56 18.47 -19.49
CA ILE A 66 -9.69 19.41 -19.63
C ILE A 66 -9.35 20.46 -20.69
N GLY A 67 -10.22 20.62 -21.68
CA GLY A 67 -10.03 21.57 -22.78
C GLY A 67 -9.17 21.04 -23.93
N ILE A 68 -8.61 19.82 -23.82
CA ILE A 68 -7.99 19.09 -24.93
C ILE A 68 -9.01 18.11 -25.51
N ASP A 69 -9.30 17.05 -24.75
CA ASP A 69 -10.22 15.97 -25.10
C ASP A 69 -11.27 15.71 -24.00
N ARG A 70 -11.23 16.47 -22.90
CA ARG A 70 -12.20 16.38 -21.79
C ARG A 70 -12.97 17.67 -21.57
N ALA A 71 -14.27 17.56 -21.29
CA ALA A 71 -15.09 18.69 -20.90
C ALA A 71 -14.83 19.06 -19.43
N LYS A 72 -14.93 20.36 -19.10
CA LYS A 72 -14.77 20.85 -17.72
C LYS A 72 -15.76 20.20 -16.74
N GLY A 73 -16.96 19.86 -17.21
CA GLY A 73 -17.98 19.16 -16.43
C GLY A 73 -17.65 17.71 -16.06
N THR A 74 -16.60 17.13 -16.64
CA THR A 74 -16.20 15.74 -16.36
C THR A 74 -15.48 15.60 -15.02
N TYR A 75 -14.60 16.55 -14.66
CA TYR A 75 -13.76 16.45 -13.46
C TYR A 75 -14.50 16.43 -12.11
N PRO A 76 -15.58 17.21 -11.88
CA PRO A 76 -16.30 17.21 -10.60
C PRO A 76 -16.75 15.81 -10.14
N GLY A 77 -17.16 14.94 -11.07
CA GLY A 77 -17.56 13.56 -10.74
C GLY A 77 -16.40 12.72 -10.19
N TYR A 78 -15.21 12.83 -10.80
CA TYR A 78 -14.00 12.12 -10.33
C TYR A 78 -13.49 12.67 -9.01
N HIS A 79 -13.55 13.98 -8.83
CA HIS A 79 -13.19 14.60 -7.55
C HIS A 79 -14.11 14.11 -6.42
N TYR A 80 -15.42 14.06 -6.68
CA TYR A 80 -16.38 13.55 -5.71
C TYR A 80 -16.16 12.06 -5.40
N MET A 81 -15.96 11.23 -6.43
CA MET A 81 -15.60 9.81 -6.27
C MET A 81 -14.37 9.63 -5.37
N ARG A 82 -13.32 10.43 -5.58
CA ARG A 82 -12.10 10.38 -4.76
C ARG A 82 -12.38 10.71 -3.29
N LEU A 83 -13.22 11.69 -3.00
CA LEU A 83 -13.61 12.05 -1.64
C LEU A 83 -14.38 10.92 -0.96
N THR A 84 -15.43 10.42 -1.64
CA THR A 84 -16.26 9.32 -1.13
C THR A 84 -15.44 8.04 -0.91
N LEU A 85 -14.48 7.75 -1.79
CA LEU A 85 -13.58 6.61 -1.63
C LEU A 85 -12.68 6.76 -0.40
N GLY A 86 -12.12 7.95 -0.16
CA GLY A 86 -11.35 8.24 1.04
C GLY A 86 -12.16 8.05 2.32
N GLU A 87 -13.38 8.60 2.36
CA GLU A 87 -14.30 8.45 3.50
C GLU A 87 -14.66 6.98 3.74
N PHE A 88 -14.90 6.21 2.68
CA PHE A 88 -15.19 4.78 2.78
C PHE A 88 -14.01 4.00 3.39
N ILE A 89 -12.79 4.25 2.91
CA ILE A 89 -11.59 3.57 3.41
C ILE A 89 -11.37 3.89 4.90
N GLU A 90 -11.47 5.17 5.27
CA GLU A 90 -11.31 5.61 6.66
C GLU A 90 -12.39 5.01 7.57
N THR A 91 -13.63 4.95 7.09
CA THR A 91 -14.75 4.41 7.86
C THR A 91 -14.64 2.90 8.05
N LYS A 92 -14.35 2.15 6.97
CA LYS A 92 -14.41 0.68 6.93
C LYS A 92 -13.12 0.01 7.40
N TYR A 93 -11.96 0.54 7.00
CA TYR A 93 -10.66 -0.07 7.24
C TYR A 93 -9.84 0.65 8.31
N LYS A 94 -10.28 1.82 8.80
CA LYS A 94 -9.61 2.62 9.85
C LYS A 94 -8.17 3.01 9.47
N VAL A 95 -7.90 3.11 8.17
CA VAL A 95 -6.63 3.55 7.58
C VAL A 95 -6.90 4.69 6.61
N LYS A 96 -5.87 5.48 6.30
CA LYS A 96 -5.99 6.59 5.33
C LYS A 96 -5.85 6.14 3.88
N ASP A 97 -5.32 4.94 3.67
CA ASP A 97 -5.03 4.39 2.35
C ASP A 97 -4.88 2.87 2.41
N LEU A 98 -4.97 2.20 1.25
CA LEU A 98 -4.86 0.76 1.12
C LEU A 98 -3.85 0.41 0.02
N ALA A 99 -2.96 -0.53 0.30
CA ALA A 99 -2.21 -1.19 -0.76
C ALA A 99 -3.14 -2.15 -1.52
N PHE A 100 -2.93 -2.33 -2.83
CA PHE A 100 -3.75 -3.24 -3.64
C PHE A 100 -3.73 -4.69 -3.13
N GLY A 101 -2.63 -5.15 -2.53
CA GLY A 101 -2.55 -6.48 -1.92
C GLY A 101 -3.42 -6.67 -0.66
N GLN A 102 -4.01 -5.60 -0.13
CA GLN A 102 -4.96 -5.65 0.98
C GLN A 102 -6.42 -5.71 0.50
N LEU A 103 -6.65 -5.55 -0.80
CA LEU A 103 -7.97 -5.72 -1.41
C LEU A 103 -8.21 -7.22 -1.61
N THR A 104 -9.08 -7.79 -0.78
CA THR A 104 -9.55 -9.16 -0.97
C THR A 104 -10.82 -9.13 -1.81
N GLU A 105 -10.86 -9.86 -2.92
CA GLU A 105 -12.13 -10.20 -3.59
C GLU A 105 -12.96 -11.05 -2.62
N GLN A 106 -14.20 -10.62 -2.38
CA GLN A 106 -15.20 -11.38 -1.64
C GLN A 106 -15.92 -12.36 -2.55
#